data_AF-A0A349VXD3-F1
#
_entry.id   AF-A0A349VXD3-F1
#
_cell.length_a   1.000
_cell.length_b   1.000
_cell.length_c   1.000
_cell.angle_alpha   90.00
_cell.angle_beta   90.00
_cell.angle_gamma   90.00
#
_symmetry.space_group_name_H-M   'P 1'
#
loop_
_entity.id
_entity.type
_entity.pdbx_description
1 polymer ?
#
loop_
_entity_poly.entity_id
_entity_poly.type
_entity_poly.pdbx_seq_one_letter_code
_entity_poly.pdbx_strand_id
1 'polypeptide(L)'
;MKTKQAASFSWLLYRLIWAIVGLSLSVVSCKDDKPVSVNEGIPFDPSQPVVVSDFAPSSGGVGQRLVIYGKNFGNDPKNVAVFIGGKQAVVVNALGESLYCLVPKQAFKGDIEVRVGNQDKQVVGKAEKIFDYQRKMVVSTLAGYRNARGDEPWRDGKFKHADENKMASGFWEPSFMKFDPANPKHLWMTFDHNNGLYLVNFEDSTITKKRSDFDRPRSVDFTLDKKYMIIAEDRGGENDRATYRLSRDRNWQDREVLTTYKQCNGASIHPVNGEMYFNSYEKGQFFRFDLNKYFSEGLGVKDYETLFVVHDPQWEYKIFIHPTGNYAYIVVINQGYILRVNYNWEKKRFTQPYLVCGQIRAFGYQDGVGSSARLNNPYQGVFVKNQAYVDAGKNDAYDFYFTDQMNHAIRILTPEASVTTFAGRGSSSLNSNPYGYVNGDLRLEARFDRPSGIAYNEAEGAFYIGDQANRRIRKIALEEMDQASQNQ
;
A
#
# COMPACT_ATOMS: atom_id res chain seq x y z
N MET A 1 -20.23 -66.96 36.75
CA MET A 1 -21.62 -66.58 36.40
C MET A 1 -21.55 -65.36 35.49
N LYS A 2 -21.88 -65.50 34.19
CA LYS A 2 -23.05 -64.86 33.52
C LYS A 2 -23.12 -63.34 33.81
N THR A 3 -23.03 -62.39 32.87
CA THR A 3 -23.54 -62.34 31.48
C THR A 3 -23.09 -61.05 30.77
N LYS A 4 -22.81 -61.14 29.44
CA LYS A 4 -23.24 -60.30 28.28
C LYS A 4 -23.44 -58.77 28.48
N GLN A 5 -23.20 -57.82 27.57
CA GLN A 5 -22.80 -57.73 26.14
C GLN A 5 -23.07 -56.25 25.75
N ALA A 6 -22.14 -55.54 25.10
CA ALA A 6 -22.43 -54.43 24.15
C ALA A 6 -21.14 -53.79 23.61
N ALA A 7 -20.55 -54.42 22.60
CA ALA A 7 -19.69 -53.75 21.63
C ALA A 7 -20.30 -54.06 20.25
N SER A 8 -20.98 -53.08 19.65
CA SER A 8 -21.52 -53.18 18.28
C SER A 8 -22.12 -51.84 17.86
N PHE A 9 -21.29 -50.91 17.39
CA PHE A 9 -21.76 -49.75 16.63
C PHE A 9 -20.68 -49.29 15.64
N SER A 10 -20.20 -50.19 14.77
CA SER A 10 -19.24 -49.82 13.72
C SER A 10 -19.35 -50.67 12.44
N TRP A 11 -20.43 -51.45 12.26
CA TRP A 11 -20.54 -52.39 11.13
C TRP A 11 -21.86 -52.33 10.34
N LEU A 12 -22.72 -51.33 10.61
CA LEU A 12 -23.99 -51.13 9.89
C LEU A 12 -24.04 -49.89 8.98
N LEU A 13 -23.12 -48.93 9.11
CA LEU A 13 -23.12 -47.74 8.23
C LEU A 13 -22.41 -47.98 6.89
N TYR A 14 -21.52 -48.98 6.81
CA TYR A 14 -20.75 -49.29 5.60
C TYR A 14 -21.47 -50.21 4.59
N ARG A 15 -22.62 -50.81 4.98
CA ARG A 15 -23.44 -51.63 4.07
C ARG A 15 -24.65 -50.90 3.46
N LEU A 16 -24.88 -49.64 3.85
CA LEU A 16 -25.94 -48.80 3.24
C LEU A 16 -25.49 -48.06 1.98
N ILE A 17 -24.21 -48.13 1.60
CA ILE A 17 -23.63 -47.37 0.47
C ILE A 17 -23.37 -48.23 -0.78
N TRP A 18 -23.60 -49.55 -0.73
CA TRP A 18 -23.39 -50.44 -1.89
C TRP A 18 -24.61 -51.26 -2.34
N ALA A 19 -25.82 -50.91 -1.87
CA ALA A 19 -27.07 -51.57 -2.25
C ALA A 19 -28.08 -50.63 -2.93
N ILE A 20 -27.60 -49.60 -3.63
CA ILE A 20 -28.38 -48.81 -4.62
C ILE A 20 -27.64 -48.87 -5.97
N VAL A 21 -27.18 -50.07 -6.31
CA VAL A 21 -26.62 -50.42 -7.62
C VAL A 21 -27.33 -51.71 -8.02
N GLY A 22 -28.32 -51.60 -8.92
CA GLY A 22 -28.95 -52.76 -9.56
C GLY A 22 -30.47 -52.73 -9.60
N LEU A 23 -30.99 -52.56 -10.82
CA LEU A 23 -32.36 -52.85 -11.28
C LEU A 23 -33.48 -51.85 -10.93
N SER A 24 -33.66 -50.88 -11.82
CA SER A 24 -34.95 -50.71 -12.49
C SER A 24 -34.71 -50.44 -13.97
N LEU A 25 -34.73 -51.52 -14.77
CA LEU A 25 -34.77 -51.47 -16.23
C LEU A 25 -36.20 -51.10 -16.64
N SER A 26 -36.39 -49.85 -17.05
CA SER A 26 -37.55 -49.43 -17.84
C SER A 26 -36.98 -48.77 -19.09
N VAL A 27 -36.96 -49.53 -20.18
CA VAL A 27 -36.55 -49.07 -21.50
C VAL A 27 -37.62 -48.12 -22.03
N VAL A 28 -37.39 -46.81 -21.89
CA VAL A 28 -38.04 -45.78 -22.69
C VAL A 28 -37.01 -45.28 -23.67
N SER A 29 -37.27 -45.56 -24.95
CA SER A 29 -36.49 -45.08 -26.09
C SER A 29 -36.64 -43.56 -26.18
N CYS A 30 -35.63 -42.82 -25.72
CA CYS A 30 -35.47 -41.42 -26.06
C CYS A 30 -34.70 -41.34 -27.38
N LYS A 31 -35.32 -40.65 -28.36
CA LYS A 31 -34.73 -40.28 -29.66
C LYS A 31 -33.34 -39.69 -29.48
N ASP A 32 -32.47 -39.99 -30.43
CA ASP A 32 -31.14 -39.39 -30.60
C ASP A 32 -31.16 -37.87 -30.39
N ASP A 33 -30.62 -37.40 -29.27
CA ASP A 33 -30.25 -36.00 -29.11
C ASP A 33 -29.03 -35.76 -29.98
N LYS A 34 -29.25 -35.00 -31.05
CA LYS A 34 -28.18 -34.47 -31.91
C LYS A 34 -27.11 -33.82 -31.02
N PRO A 35 -25.82 -33.94 -31.37
CA PRO A 35 -24.78 -33.18 -30.68
C PRO A 35 -25.19 -31.69 -30.70
N VAL A 36 -25.22 -31.08 -29.52
CA VAL A 36 -25.41 -29.63 -29.38
C VAL A 36 -24.33 -28.97 -30.22
N SER A 37 -24.74 -28.36 -31.32
CA SER A 37 -23.88 -27.53 -32.15
C SER A 37 -23.26 -26.46 -31.26
N VAL A 38 -21.93 -26.41 -31.23
CA VAL A 38 -21.19 -25.23 -30.79
C VAL A 38 -21.78 -24.06 -31.60
N ASN A 39 -22.29 -23.02 -30.95
CA ASN A 39 -22.84 -21.84 -31.63
C ASN A 39 -21.80 -21.34 -32.65
N GLU A 40 -21.98 -21.66 -33.92
CA GLU A 40 -21.23 -21.03 -35.01
C GLU A 40 -21.67 -19.58 -35.02
N GLY A 41 -20.84 -18.69 -34.44
CA GLY A 41 -21.16 -17.27 -34.38
C GLY A 41 -21.49 -16.73 -35.77
N ILE A 42 -22.37 -15.74 -35.85
CA ILE A 42 -22.80 -15.17 -37.14
C ILE A 42 -21.62 -14.43 -37.79
N PRO A 43 -21.22 -14.76 -39.03
CA PRO A 43 -20.18 -14.04 -39.75
C PRO A 43 -20.53 -12.56 -39.96
N PHE A 44 -19.51 -11.72 -40.14
CA PHE A 44 -19.67 -10.30 -40.41
C PHE A 44 -20.11 -10.05 -41.86
N ASP A 45 -21.14 -9.21 -42.06
CA ASP A 45 -21.60 -8.72 -43.37
C ASP A 45 -21.24 -7.23 -43.55
N PRO A 46 -20.29 -6.86 -44.44
CA PRO A 46 -19.87 -5.48 -44.64
C PRO A 46 -20.89 -4.60 -45.38
N SER A 47 -22.05 -5.14 -45.76
CA SER A 47 -23.19 -4.38 -46.30
C SER A 47 -24.21 -3.97 -45.24
N GLN A 48 -24.14 -4.57 -44.05
CA GLN A 48 -25.04 -4.29 -42.93
C GLN A 48 -24.39 -3.38 -41.89
N PRO A 49 -25.16 -2.54 -41.18
CA PRO A 49 -24.61 -1.72 -40.10
C PRO A 49 -24.17 -2.58 -38.91
N VAL A 50 -23.13 -2.14 -38.21
CA VAL A 50 -22.79 -2.63 -36.87
C VAL A 50 -23.62 -1.83 -35.87
N VAL A 51 -24.41 -2.51 -35.05
CA VAL A 51 -25.29 -1.88 -34.06
C VAL A 51 -24.87 -2.31 -32.67
N VAL A 52 -24.73 -1.35 -31.75
CA VAL A 52 -24.51 -1.63 -30.34
C VAL A 52 -25.79 -1.26 -29.59
N SER A 53 -26.55 -2.27 -29.17
CA SER A 53 -27.88 -2.07 -28.57
C SER A 53 -27.83 -1.92 -27.06
N ASP A 54 -26.95 -2.64 -26.37
CA ASP A 54 -26.77 -2.53 -24.92
C ASP A 54 -25.43 -3.12 -24.47
N PHE A 55 -25.10 -2.98 -23.19
CA PHE A 55 -23.95 -3.65 -22.57
C PHE A 55 -24.18 -3.93 -21.09
N ALA A 56 -23.50 -4.94 -20.55
CA ALA A 56 -23.57 -5.29 -19.15
C ALA A 56 -22.21 -5.76 -18.59
N PRO A 57 -21.85 -5.36 -17.34
CA PRO A 57 -22.56 -4.40 -16.48
C PRO A 57 -22.45 -2.95 -17.01
N SER A 58 -23.29 -2.05 -16.50
CA SER A 58 -23.28 -0.63 -16.91
C SER A 58 -22.16 0.20 -16.27
N SER A 59 -21.50 -0.34 -15.24
CA SER A 59 -20.39 0.31 -14.54
C SER A 59 -19.29 -0.69 -14.17
N GLY A 60 -18.10 -0.16 -13.91
CA GLY A 60 -16.93 -0.94 -13.46
C GLY A 60 -15.62 -0.23 -13.78
N GLY A 61 -14.49 -0.84 -13.40
CA GLY A 61 -13.15 -0.26 -13.62
C GLY A 61 -12.31 -1.07 -14.62
N VAL A 62 -11.01 -0.79 -14.66
CA VAL A 62 -10.04 -1.60 -15.43
C VAL A 62 -10.22 -3.10 -15.16
N GLY A 63 -10.15 -3.88 -16.24
CA GLY A 63 -10.23 -5.34 -16.24
C GLY A 63 -11.64 -5.89 -16.04
N GLN A 64 -12.65 -5.02 -15.86
CA GLN A 64 -14.04 -5.44 -15.77
C GLN A 64 -14.42 -6.21 -17.03
N ARG A 65 -15.07 -7.36 -16.81
CA ARG A 65 -15.66 -8.15 -17.88
C ARG A 65 -16.90 -7.42 -18.38
N LEU A 66 -16.90 -7.06 -19.67
CA LEU A 66 -17.99 -6.35 -20.31
C LEU A 66 -18.51 -7.17 -21.49
N VAL A 67 -19.81 -7.45 -21.46
CA VAL A 67 -20.53 -8.05 -22.59
C VAL A 67 -21.24 -6.92 -23.33
N ILE A 68 -21.01 -6.82 -24.63
CA ILE A 68 -21.66 -5.85 -25.51
C ILE A 68 -22.63 -6.61 -26.40
N TYR A 69 -23.89 -6.16 -26.43
CA TYR A 69 -24.98 -6.72 -27.22
C TYR A 69 -25.25 -5.86 -28.44
N GLY A 70 -25.66 -6.48 -29.54
CA GLY A 70 -25.89 -5.76 -30.77
C GLY A 70 -26.09 -6.67 -31.98
N LYS A 71 -25.66 -6.18 -33.14
CA LYS A 71 -25.79 -6.90 -34.40
C LYS A 71 -24.52 -6.75 -35.23
N ASN A 72 -24.26 -7.76 -36.04
CA ASN A 72 -23.21 -7.78 -37.06
C ASN A 72 -21.78 -7.63 -36.52
N PHE A 73 -21.49 -8.18 -35.33
CA PHE A 73 -20.14 -8.19 -34.76
C PHE A 73 -19.19 -9.22 -35.39
N GLY A 74 -19.71 -10.14 -36.19
CA GLY A 74 -18.94 -11.25 -36.71
C GLY A 74 -18.59 -12.29 -35.64
N ASN A 75 -17.81 -13.29 -36.05
CA ASN A 75 -17.45 -14.45 -35.24
C ASN A 75 -15.94 -14.65 -35.06
N ASP A 76 -15.13 -13.71 -35.56
CA ASP A 76 -13.69 -13.70 -35.40
C ASP A 76 -13.26 -12.46 -34.59
N PRO A 77 -12.84 -12.62 -33.33
CA PRO A 77 -12.43 -11.49 -32.49
C PRO A 77 -11.22 -10.73 -33.06
N LYS A 78 -10.42 -11.32 -33.97
CA LYS A 78 -9.29 -10.63 -34.61
C LYS A 78 -9.74 -9.50 -35.54
N ASN A 79 -10.97 -9.58 -36.05
CA ASN A 79 -11.56 -8.58 -36.96
C ASN A 79 -12.43 -7.56 -36.22
N VAL A 80 -12.43 -7.59 -34.88
CA VAL A 80 -13.24 -6.71 -34.04
C VAL A 80 -12.33 -5.88 -33.15
N ALA A 81 -12.47 -4.56 -33.23
CA ALA A 81 -11.82 -3.63 -32.33
C ALA A 81 -12.89 -2.90 -31.50
N VAL A 82 -12.77 -2.98 -30.18
CA VAL A 82 -13.65 -2.26 -29.25
C VAL A 82 -12.85 -1.15 -28.60
N PHE A 83 -13.42 0.05 -28.54
CA PHE A 83 -12.89 1.19 -27.82
C PHE A 83 -13.88 1.61 -26.73
N ILE A 84 -13.38 1.82 -25.52
CA ILE A 84 -14.16 2.30 -24.38
C ILE A 84 -13.45 3.53 -23.84
N GLY A 85 -14.17 4.65 -23.76
CA GLY A 85 -13.57 5.92 -23.36
C GLY A 85 -12.44 6.39 -24.28
N GLY A 86 -12.48 5.99 -25.56
CA GLY A 86 -11.40 6.18 -26.54
C GLY A 86 -10.17 5.29 -26.37
N LYS A 87 -10.15 4.34 -25.41
CA LYS A 87 -9.05 3.39 -25.20
C LYS A 87 -9.42 2.03 -25.77
N GLN A 88 -8.47 1.37 -26.44
CA GLN A 88 -8.73 0.06 -27.04
C GLN A 88 -8.87 -1.02 -25.96
N ALA A 89 -9.99 -1.72 -25.97
CA ALA A 89 -10.30 -2.85 -25.11
C ALA A 89 -9.73 -4.16 -25.68
N VAL A 90 -9.45 -5.12 -24.80
CA VAL A 90 -9.08 -6.48 -25.23
C VAL A 90 -10.35 -7.25 -25.54
N VAL A 91 -10.58 -7.57 -26.81
CA VAL A 91 -11.68 -8.43 -27.25
C VAL A 91 -11.28 -9.89 -27.02
N VAL A 92 -12.10 -10.62 -26.28
CA VAL A 92 -11.86 -12.03 -25.96
C VAL A 92 -12.65 -12.94 -26.90
N ASN A 93 -13.89 -12.57 -27.24
CA ASN A 93 -14.74 -13.34 -28.15
C ASN A 93 -15.78 -12.46 -28.85
N ALA A 94 -16.24 -12.88 -30.03
CA ALA A 94 -17.34 -12.30 -30.79
C ALA A 94 -18.24 -13.42 -31.33
N LEU A 95 -19.56 -13.28 -31.18
CA LEU A 95 -20.57 -14.30 -31.48
C LEU A 95 -21.70 -13.76 -32.38
N GLY A 96 -21.41 -12.73 -33.18
CA GLY A 96 -22.36 -12.10 -34.10
C GLY A 96 -23.24 -11.03 -33.43
N GLU A 97 -24.06 -11.43 -32.45
CA GLU A 97 -24.97 -10.50 -31.74
C GLU A 97 -24.49 -10.11 -30.35
N SER A 98 -23.39 -10.71 -29.90
CA SER A 98 -22.72 -10.31 -28.67
C SER A 98 -21.21 -10.46 -28.81
N LEU A 99 -20.47 -9.67 -28.04
CA LEU A 99 -19.04 -9.82 -27.88
C LEU A 99 -18.65 -9.62 -26.42
N TYR A 100 -17.53 -10.21 -26.04
CA TYR A 100 -16.97 -10.15 -24.70
C TYR A 100 -15.60 -9.48 -24.75
N CYS A 101 -15.42 -8.44 -23.94
CA CYS A 101 -14.16 -7.70 -23.84
C CYS A 101 -13.81 -7.35 -22.39
N LEU A 102 -12.57 -6.90 -22.19
CA LEU A 102 -12.07 -6.38 -20.91
C LEU A 102 -11.95 -4.86 -20.99
N VAL A 103 -12.54 -4.16 -20.01
CA VAL A 103 -12.48 -2.71 -19.92
C VAL A 103 -11.02 -2.25 -19.75
N PRO A 104 -10.50 -1.36 -20.61
CA PRO A 104 -9.12 -0.90 -20.55
C PRO A 104 -8.86 0.07 -19.38
N LYS A 105 -7.59 0.29 -19.08
CA LYS A 105 -7.15 1.33 -18.12
C LYS A 105 -7.57 2.71 -18.62
N GLN A 106 -7.94 3.60 -17.71
CA GLN A 106 -8.24 5.00 -18.02
C GLN A 106 -9.36 5.23 -19.06
N ALA A 107 -10.36 4.34 -19.11
CA ALA A 107 -11.51 4.46 -20.01
C ALA A 107 -12.56 5.48 -19.51
N PHE A 108 -12.11 6.64 -19.03
CA PHE A 108 -12.91 7.57 -18.21
C PHE A 108 -14.13 8.14 -18.92
N LYS A 109 -14.06 8.34 -20.24
CA LYS A 109 -15.20 8.87 -21.01
C LYS A 109 -16.34 7.86 -21.15
N GLY A 110 -16.06 6.57 -21.02
CA GLY A 110 -17.07 5.51 -21.04
C GLY A 110 -17.81 5.28 -22.36
N ASP A 111 -17.59 6.11 -23.39
CA ASP A 111 -18.19 5.92 -24.71
C ASP A 111 -17.72 4.61 -25.33
N ILE A 112 -18.63 3.81 -25.87
CA ILE A 112 -18.32 2.51 -26.47
C ILE A 112 -18.46 2.61 -27.99
N GLU A 113 -17.37 2.24 -28.67
CA GLU A 113 -17.30 2.14 -30.12
C GLU A 113 -16.81 0.74 -30.52
N VAL A 114 -17.55 0.06 -31.39
CA VAL A 114 -17.22 -1.25 -31.94
C VAL A 114 -16.94 -1.08 -33.42
N ARG A 115 -15.73 -1.45 -33.87
CA ARG A 115 -15.33 -1.46 -35.27
C ARG A 115 -15.15 -2.90 -35.72
N VAL A 116 -15.77 -3.26 -36.84
CA VAL A 116 -15.70 -4.61 -37.40
C VAL A 116 -15.25 -4.55 -38.85
N GLY A 117 -14.31 -5.42 -39.23
CA GLY A 117 -13.77 -5.53 -40.58
C GLY A 117 -12.29 -5.17 -40.69
N ASN A 118 -11.75 -5.25 -41.90
CA ASN A 118 -10.33 -5.05 -42.20
C ASN A 118 -9.99 -3.57 -42.37
N GLN A 119 -8.68 -3.23 -42.43
CA GLN A 119 -8.21 -1.85 -42.58
C GLN A 119 -8.82 -1.09 -43.77
N ASP A 120 -9.19 -1.80 -44.84
CA ASP A 120 -9.76 -1.19 -46.06
C ASP A 120 -11.28 -0.94 -45.98
N LYS A 121 -11.99 -1.62 -45.07
CA LYS A 121 -13.45 -1.47 -44.91
C LYS A 121 -13.88 -1.83 -43.48
N GLN A 122 -13.88 -0.82 -42.61
CA GLN A 122 -14.42 -0.91 -41.25
C GLN A 122 -15.84 -0.36 -41.18
N VAL A 123 -16.73 -1.10 -40.52
CA VAL A 123 -18.07 -0.62 -40.15
C VAL A 123 -18.06 -0.34 -38.65
N VAL A 124 -18.60 0.81 -38.26
CA VAL A 124 -18.54 1.32 -36.87
C VAL A 124 -19.94 1.38 -36.28
N GLY A 125 -20.10 0.77 -35.10
CA GLY A 125 -21.27 0.92 -34.25
C GLY A 125 -20.89 1.63 -32.95
N LYS A 126 -21.80 2.44 -32.41
CA LYS A 126 -21.62 3.14 -31.13
C LYS A 126 -22.78 2.84 -30.20
N ALA A 127 -22.49 2.70 -28.91
CA ALA A 127 -23.53 2.64 -27.90
C ALA A 127 -24.11 4.04 -27.66
N GLU A 128 -25.42 4.12 -27.41
CA GLU A 128 -26.05 5.36 -26.94
C GLU A 128 -25.77 5.61 -25.45
N LYS A 129 -25.70 4.54 -24.65
CA LYS A 129 -25.37 4.60 -23.22
C LYS A 129 -23.85 4.73 -23.02
N ILE A 130 -23.46 5.43 -21.95
CA ILE A 130 -22.07 5.57 -21.51
C ILE A 130 -21.81 4.54 -20.40
N PHE A 131 -20.66 3.86 -20.48
CA PHE A 131 -20.19 2.99 -19.41
C PHE A 131 -19.65 3.83 -18.24
N ASP A 132 -20.19 3.63 -17.04
CA ASP A 132 -19.75 4.34 -15.83
C ASP A 132 -18.41 3.76 -15.34
N TYR A 133 -17.31 4.41 -15.75
CA TYR A 133 -15.97 3.98 -15.38
C TYR A 133 -15.63 4.36 -13.93
N GLN A 134 -15.48 3.35 -13.09
CA GLN A 134 -15.10 3.49 -11.68
C GLN A 134 -13.58 3.38 -11.53
N ARG A 135 -12.95 4.52 -11.21
CA ARG A 135 -11.51 4.62 -10.93
C ARG A 135 -11.11 3.72 -9.77
N LYS A 136 -9.94 3.09 -9.89
CA LYS A 136 -9.34 2.29 -8.81
C LYS A 136 -8.07 2.95 -8.28
N MET A 137 -7.69 2.58 -7.06
CA MET A 137 -6.36 2.89 -6.54
C MET A 137 -5.33 2.03 -7.25
N VAL A 138 -4.22 2.63 -7.67
CA VAL A 138 -3.13 1.95 -8.36
C VAL A 138 -1.78 2.36 -7.78
N VAL A 139 -0.81 1.45 -7.85
CA VAL A 139 0.60 1.75 -7.60
C VAL A 139 1.21 2.34 -8.87
N SER A 140 1.85 3.49 -8.76
CA SER A 140 2.65 4.11 -9.81
C SER A 140 4.03 4.50 -9.30
N THR A 141 4.87 5.04 -10.17
CA THR A 141 6.19 5.57 -9.81
C THR A 141 6.16 7.09 -9.88
N LEU A 142 6.47 7.73 -8.76
CA LEU A 142 6.59 9.18 -8.67
C LEU A 142 7.93 9.61 -9.26
N ALA A 143 9.03 9.08 -8.72
CA ALA A 143 10.39 9.51 -9.04
C ALA A 143 11.42 8.39 -8.83
N GLY A 144 12.60 8.60 -9.41
CA GLY A 144 13.73 7.69 -9.29
C GLY A 144 13.74 6.57 -10.32
N TYR A 145 14.90 5.96 -10.46
CA TYR A 145 15.11 4.82 -11.34
C TYR A 145 16.25 3.96 -10.79
N ARG A 146 16.33 2.73 -11.29
CA ARG A 146 17.45 1.83 -11.09
C ARG A 146 17.95 1.41 -12.46
N ASN A 147 19.21 1.71 -12.77
CA ASN A 147 19.80 1.33 -14.04
C ASN A 147 20.21 -0.16 -14.04
N ALA A 148 20.58 -0.70 -15.21
CA ALA A 148 20.91 -2.12 -15.35
C ALA A 148 22.15 -2.55 -14.54
N ARG A 149 23.13 -1.66 -14.36
CA ARG A 149 24.33 -1.91 -13.54
C ARG A 149 24.05 -1.80 -12.04
N GLY A 150 22.92 -1.18 -11.69
CA GLY A 150 22.60 -0.82 -10.33
C GLY A 150 23.61 0.14 -9.73
N ASP A 151 24.11 1.12 -10.48
CA ASP A 151 25.11 2.11 -10.04
C ASP A 151 24.66 3.57 -10.23
N GLU A 152 23.35 3.84 -10.34
CA GLU A 152 22.89 5.20 -10.60
C GLU A 152 23.32 6.19 -9.50
N PRO A 153 23.75 7.40 -9.91
CA PRO A 153 24.32 8.36 -8.97
C PRO A 153 23.24 8.95 -8.06
N TRP A 154 23.66 9.41 -6.89
CA TRP A 154 22.86 10.34 -6.10
C TRP A 154 22.79 11.68 -6.81
N ARG A 155 21.58 12.12 -7.13
CA ARG A 155 21.37 13.36 -7.86
C ARG A 155 20.06 14.03 -7.47
N ASP A 156 20.14 15.33 -7.26
CA ASP A 156 19.00 16.23 -7.17
C ASP A 156 18.38 16.45 -8.55
N GLY A 157 17.06 16.52 -8.64
CA GLY A 157 16.43 16.69 -9.95
C GLY A 157 14.92 16.61 -9.94
N LYS A 158 14.34 16.50 -11.12
CA LYS A 158 12.90 16.39 -11.34
C LYS A 158 12.38 14.99 -11.02
N PHE A 159 11.10 14.87 -10.71
CA PHE A 159 10.41 13.58 -10.55
C PHE A 159 10.53 12.74 -11.83
N LYS A 160 10.25 13.35 -12.98
CA LYS A 160 10.31 12.75 -14.31
C LYS A 160 10.87 13.76 -15.31
N HIS A 161 11.65 13.28 -16.28
CA HIS A 161 12.15 14.08 -17.39
C HIS A 161 12.59 13.13 -18.53
N ALA A 162 12.53 13.57 -19.79
CA ALA A 162 12.93 12.74 -20.94
C ALA A 162 14.44 12.43 -20.96
N ASP A 163 15.25 13.42 -20.59
CA ASP A 163 16.67 13.23 -20.24
C ASP A 163 16.78 12.78 -18.79
N GLU A 164 17.17 11.53 -18.58
CA GLU A 164 17.40 10.91 -17.27
C GLU A 164 18.36 11.75 -16.42
N ASN A 165 19.29 12.50 -17.02
CA ASN A 165 20.26 13.29 -16.27
C ASN A 165 19.66 14.45 -15.47
N LYS A 166 18.41 14.82 -15.77
CA LYS A 166 17.66 15.83 -15.02
C LYS A 166 16.73 15.22 -13.99
N MET A 167 16.62 13.89 -13.94
CA MET A 167 15.82 13.19 -12.94
C MET A 167 16.59 13.02 -11.64
N ALA A 168 15.87 13.15 -10.54
CA ALA A 168 16.40 12.78 -9.23
C ALA A 168 16.60 11.27 -9.13
N SER A 169 17.70 10.85 -8.51
CA SER A 169 18.12 9.44 -8.47
C SER A 169 18.97 9.10 -7.25
N GLY A 170 19.33 7.83 -7.14
CA GLY A 170 20.07 7.25 -6.03
C GLY A 170 19.11 6.52 -5.12
N PHE A 171 18.36 7.26 -4.29
CA PHE A 171 17.33 6.74 -3.37
C PHE A 171 17.66 5.38 -2.74
N TRP A 172 18.91 5.21 -2.32
CA TRP A 172 19.39 3.98 -1.73
C TRP A 172 18.92 3.96 -0.28
N GLU A 173 17.97 3.08 0.02
CA GLU A 173 17.46 2.85 1.39
C GLU A 173 16.72 4.02 2.05
N PRO A 174 15.66 4.57 1.40
CA PRO A 174 14.77 5.53 2.04
C PRO A 174 14.29 4.93 3.35
N SER A 175 14.45 5.63 4.47
CA SER A 175 14.09 5.12 5.78
C SER A 175 12.78 5.71 6.27
N PHE A 176 12.61 7.02 6.13
CA PHE A 176 11.47 7.69 6.76
C PHE A 176 10.96 8.82 5.88
N MET A 177 9.65 9.03 5.90
CA MET A 177 8.95 10.06 5.15
C MET A 177 7.96 10.81 6.05
N LYS A 178 7.99 12.14 6.07
CA LYS A 178 7.08 12.96 6.88
C LYS A 178 6.72 14.26 6.17
N PHE A 179 5.43 14.50 5.98
CA PHE A 179 4.95 15.76 5.43
C PHE A 179 5.25 16.91 6.41
N ASP A 180 5.61 18.07 5.85
CA ASP A 180 5.76 19.29 6.63
C ASP A 180 4.37 19.79 7.08
N PRO A 181 4.09 19.90 8.40
CA PRO A 181 2.79 20.34 8.90
C PRO A 181 2.48 21.81 8.60
N ALA A 182 3.46 22.60 8.15
CA ALA A 182 3.28 23.97 7.70
C ALA A 182 3.13 24.09 6.16
N ASN A 183 3.55 23.07 5.41
CA ASN A 183 3.42 23.06 3.95
C ASN A 183 3.17 21.62 3.43
N PRO A 184 1.91 21.24 3.13
CA PRO A 184 1.59 19.89 2.69
C PRO A 184 2.15 19.53 1.30
N LYS A 185 2.73 20.49 0.57
CA LYS A 185 3.46 20.23 -0.69
C LYS A 185 4.92 19.82 -0.46
N HIS A 186 5.39 19.82 0.80
CA HIS A 186 6.74 19.44 1.16
C HIS A 186 6.73 18.12 1.94
N LEU A 187 7.38 17.10 1.37
CA LEU A 187 7.60 15.81 2.02
C LEU A 187 9.09 15.64 2.33
N TRP A 188 9.42 15.53 3.61
CA TRP A 188 10.78 15.31 4.08
C TRP A 188 11.11 13.83 4.10
N MET A 189 12.32 13.49 3.66
CA MET A 189 12.78 12.11 3.56
C MET A 189 14.20 11.94 4.08
N THR A 190 14.41 10.89 4.88
CA THR A 190 15.72 10.43 5.35
C THR A 190 16.02 9.03 4.81
N PHE A 191 17.25 8.59 4.99
CA PHE A 191 17.77 7.32 4.48
C PHE A 191 18.60 6.65 5.56
N ASP A 192 18.51 5.33 5.70
CA ASP A 192 19.15 4.63 6.84
C ASP A 192 20.67 4.77 6.75
N HIS A 193 21.31 4.43 5.62
CA HIS A 193 22.76 4.55 5.43
C HIS A 193 23.18 5.68 4.47
N ASN A 194 22.48 6.83 4.54
CA ASN A 194 22.90 8.04 3.85
C ASN A 194 22.95 9.21 4.83
N ASN A 195 23.85 10.16 4.58
CA ASN A 195 24.02 11.34 5.41
C ASN A 195 23.01 12.48 5.17
N GLY A 196 21.99 12.26 4.32
CA GLY A 196 21.18 13.33 3.78
C GLY A 196 19.75 13.46 4.31
N LEU A 197 19.30 14.70 4.48
CA LEU A 197 17.88 15.07 4.54
C LEU A 197 17.47 15.63 3.19
N TYR A 198 16.45 15.02 2.59
CA TYR A 198 15.95 15.38 1.27
C TYR A 198 14.55 15.97 1.37
N LEU A 199 14.28 16.92 0.50
CA LEU A 199 12.96 17.49 0.29
C LEU A 199 12.40 16.98 -1.03
N VAL A 200 11.27 16.27 -0.96
CA VAL A 200 10.39 16.01 -2.10
C VAL A 200 9.42 17.18 -2.18
N ASN A 201 9.60 18.03 -3.19
CA ASN A 201 8.79 19.23 -3.41
C ASN A 201 7.77 18.97 -4.52
N PHE A 202 6.49 18.92 -4.14
CA PHE A 202 5.39 18.69 -5.07
C PHE A 202 5.04 19.94 -5.90
N GLU A 203 5.44 21.13 -5.46
CA GLU A 203 5.12 22.38 -6.17
C GLU A 203 5.89 22.53 -7.48
N ASP A 204 7.18 22.18 -7.47
CA ASP A 204 8.06 22.23 -8.65
C ASP A 204 8.45 20.85 -9.19
N SER A 205 7.89 19.79 -8.60
CA SER A 205 8.18 18.38 -8.92
C SER A 205 9.67 18.04 -8.85
N THR A 206 10.37 18.47 -7.80
CA THR A 206 11.79 18.19 -7.58
C THR A 206 12.05 17.41 -6.30
N ILE A 207 13.18 16.69 -6.28
CA ILE A 207 13.76 16.12 -5.07
C ILE A 207 15.15 16.70 -4.93
N THR A 208 15.42 17.33 -3.78
CA THR A 208 16.70 18.00 -3.53
C THR A 208 17.25 17.65 -2.15
N LYS A 209 18.56 17.40 -2.07
CA LYS A 209 19.27 17.27 -0.80
C LYS A 209 19.37 18.64 -0.14
N LYS A 210 18.90 18.75 1.11
CA LYS A 210 18.96 19.98 1.89
C LYS A 210 20.10 19.99 2.90
N ARG A 211 20.61 18.81 3.29
CA ARG A 211 21.72 18.63 4.23
C ARG A 211 22.48 17.32 3.94
N SER A 212 23.71 17.21 4.42
CA SER A 212 24.60 16.05 4.22
C SER A 212 25.47 15.70 5.43
N ASP A 213 25.06 16.09 6.64
CA ASP A 213 25.88 16.01 7.85
C ASP A 213 25.36 15.03 8.91
N PHE A 214 24.44 14.13 8.51
CA PHE A 214 23.97 13.02 9.33
C PHE A 214 24.84 11.78 9.14
N ASP A 215 24.76 10.84 10.07
CA ASP A 215 25.39 9.52 9.94
C ASP A 215 24.35 8.49 9.52
N ARG A 216 23.33 8.29 10.38
CA ARG A 216 22.30 7.27 10.19
C ARG A 216 20.90 7.78 10.61
N PRO A 217 20.31 8.76 9.90
CA PRO A 217 19.04 9.38 10.30
C PRO A 217 17.86 8.40 10.17
N ARG A 218 17.11 8.23 11.27
CA ARG A 218 16.08 7.19 11.39
C ARG A 218 14.64 7.72 11.39
N SER A 219 14.41 8.99 11.75
CA SER A 219 13.06 9.57 11.72
C SER A 219 13.07 11.08 11.61
N VAL A 220 11.94 11.63 11.16
CA VAL A 220 11.63 13.05 11.10
C VAL A 220 10.29 13.30 11.77
N ASP A 221 10.21 14.27 12.66
CA ASP A 221 8.94 14.79 13.19
C ASP A 221 9.01 16.30 13.43
N PHE A 222 7.93 16.92 13.88
CA PHE A 222 7.86 18.37 14.08
C PHE A 222 7.26 18.74 15.43
N THR A 223 7.73 19.85 16.00
CA THR A 223 7.08 20.46 17.16
C THR A 223 5.68 20.97 16.80
N LEU A 224 4.79 21.08 17.79
CA LEU A 224 3.39 21.48 17.57
C LEU A 224 3.25 22.90 16.98
N ASP A 225 4.15 23.80 17.36
CA ASP A 225 4.25 25.15 16.81
C ASP A 225 4.89 25.18 15.40
N LYS A 226 5.30 24.01 14.89
CA LYS A 226 5.90 23.77 13.58
C LYS A 226 7.25 24.47 13.38
N LYS A 227 7.81 25.11 14.41
CA LYS A 227 9.05 25.89 14.31
C LYS A 227 10.28 25.01 14.21
N TYR A 228 10.23 23.78 14.74
CA TYR A 228 11.38 22.90 14.77
C TYR A 228 11.07 21.56 14.12
N MET A 229 12.03 21.07 13.35
CA MET A 229 12.10 19.69 12.88
C MET A 229 12.96 18.90 13.87
N ILE A 230 12.47 17.73 14.26
CA ILE A 230 13.13 16.82 15.18
C ILE A 230 13.64 15.63 14.38
N ILE A 231 14.92 15.32 14.52
CA ILE A 231 15.56 14.18 13.87
C ILE A 231 16.11 13.24 14.94
N ALA A 232 15.92 11.93 14.72
CA ALA A 232 16.60 10.89 15.47
C ALA A 232 17.67 10.22 14.61
N GLU A 233 18.80 9.86 15.22
CA GLU A 233 19.96 9.28 14.53
C GLU A 233 20.50 8.07 15.29
N ASP A 234 20.85 7.02 14.56
CA ASP A 234 21.37 5.77 15.13
C ASP A 234 22.90 5.80 15.16
N ARG A 235 23.47 5.98 16.35
CA ARG A 235 24.92 6.06 16.56
C ARG A 235 25.36 5.18 17.73
N GLY A 236 26.56 4.59 17.66
CA GLY A 236 26.97 3.54 18.58
C GLY A 236 27.49 3.98 19.95
N GLY A 237 27.95 5.23 20.11
CA GLY A 237 28.58 5.71 21.33
C GLY A 237 27.58 6.11 22.42
N GLU A 238 27.87 5.77 23.68
CA GLU A 238 27.00 6.02 24.86
C GLU A 238 26.55 7.50 25.03
N ASN A 239 27.36 8.43 24.50
CA ASN A 239 27.12 9.87 24.56
C ASN A 239 26.99 10.50 23.17
N ASP A 240 26.75 9.68 22.14
CA ASP A 240 26.45 10.22 20.82
C ASP A 240 25.10 10.95 20.83
N ARG A 241 24.92 11.85 19.86
CA ARG A 241 23.62 12.50 19.65
C ARG A 241 22.57 11.44 19.29
N ALA A 242 21.49 11.39 20.06
CA ALA A 242 20.36 10.51 19.81
C ALA A 242 19.22 11.26 19.11
N THR A 243 18.96 12.51 19.54
CA THR A 243 17.98 13.40 18.92
C THR A 243 18.47 14.85 18.88
N TYR A 244 18.00 15.62 17.90
CA TYR A 244 18.31 17.04 17.77
C TYR A 244 17.18 17.79 17.06
N ARG A 245 17.18 19.11 17.23
CA ARG A 245 16.29 20.04 16.53
C ARG A 245 17.01 20.83 15.45
N LEU A 246 16.27 21.13 14.38
CA LEU A 246 16.62 22.09 13.33
C LEU A 246 15.53 23.16 13.29
N SER A 247 15.88 24.43 13.11
CA SER A 247 14.96 25.56 13.20
C SER A 247 14.48 26.03 11.82
N ARG A 248 13.17 26.26 11.70
CA ARG A 248 12.53 26.66 10.44
C ARG A 248 13.00 28.03 9.96
N ASP A 249 13.12 28.99 10.88
CA ASP A 249 13.59 30.36 10.64
C ASP A 249 15.08 30.41 10.23
N ARG A 250 15.82 29.32 10.46
CA ARG A 250 17.20 29.12 10.00
C ARG A 250 17.27 28.21 8.77
N ASN A 251 16.16 28.03 8.04
CA ASN A 251 16.04 27.15 6.88
C ASN A 251 16.55 25.73 7.14
N TRP A 252 16.36 25.24 8.37
CA TRP A 252 16.82 23.93 8.83
C TRP A 252 18.34 23.76 8.80
N GLN A 253 19.13 24.82 8.72
CA GLN A 253 20.59 24.74 8.56
C GLN A 253 21.37 24.75 9.88
N ASP A 254 20.71 25.12 10.98
CA ASP A 254 21.25 25.01 12.33
C ASP A 254 21.08 23.58 12.89
N ARG A 255 21.67 23.31 14.06
CA ARG A 255 21.47 22.06 14.78
C ARG A 255 21.70 22.29 16.26
N GLU A 256 20.78 21.80 17.08
CA GLU A 256 20.97 21.73 18.52
C GLU A 256 20.62 20.33 19.04
N VAL A 257 21.55 19.72 19.78
CA VAL A 257 21.37 18.39 20.37
C VAL A 257 20.37 18.47 21.51
N LEU A 258 19.30 17.68 21.41
CA LEU A 258 18.28 17.57 22.45
C LEU A 258 18.59 16.47 23.43
N THR A 259 18.99 15.30 22.93
CA THR A 259 19.36 14.16 23.78
C THR A 259 20.61 13.46 23.27
N THR A 260 21.39 12.91 24.21
CA THR A 260 22.53 12.04 23.91
C THR A 260 22.30 10.66 24.48
N TYR A 261 22.56 9.62 23.69
CA TYR A 261 22.58 8.23 24.10
C TYR A 261 23.21 7.42 22.95
N LYS A 262 22.97 6.11 22.91
CA LYS A 262 23.33 5.27 21.77
C LYS A 262 22.13 4.59 21.14
N GLN A 263 22.28 4.28 19.86
CA GLN A 263 21.46 3.37 19.07
C GLN A 263 19.97 3.75 19.06
N CYS A 264 19.67 5.04 18.89
CA CYS A 264 18.32 5.56 18.76
C CYS A 264 17.75 5.20 17.38
N ASN A 265 16.55 4.62 17.33
CA ASN A 265 15.92 4.14 16.10
C ASN A 265 14.76 5.02 15.62
N GLY A 266 14.35 5.99 16.45
CA GLY A 266 13.32 6.97 16.10
C GLY A 266 12.95 7.87 17.26
N ALA A 267 12.35 9.01 16.92
CA ALA A 267 11.70 9.91 17.85
C ALA A 267 10.35 10.37 17.30
N SER A 268 9.40 10.66 18.18
CA SER A 268 8.05 11.11 17.83
C SER A 268 7.53 12.12 18.84
N ILE A 269 6.77 13.09 18.34
CA ILE A 269 6.17 14.17 19.15
C ILE A 269 4.72 13.84 19.43
N HIS A 270 4.32 13.92 20.70
CA HIS A 270 2.92 13.73 21.08
C HIS A 270 2.05 14.84 20.45
N PRO A 271 1.02 14.51 19.66
CA PRO A 271 0.33 15.47 18.78
C PRO A 271 -0.52 16.50 19.52
N VAL A 272 -0.74 16.30 20.83
CA VAL A 272 -1.51 17.22 21.69
C VAL A 272 -0.64 17.93 22.73
N ASN A 273 0.05 17.17 23.60
CA ASN A 273 0.88 17.75 24.67
C ASN A 273 2.31 18.14 24.25
N GLY A 274 2.84 17.65 23.12
CA GLY A 274 4.10 18.14 22.55
C GLY A 274 5.39 17.57 23.13
N GLU A 275 5.35 16.69 24.13
CA GLU A 275 6.55 15.97 24.58
C GLU A 275 7.09 15.00 23.53
N MET A 276 8.41 14.76 23.60
CA MET A 276 9.10 13.85 22.69
C MET A 276 9.27 12.47 23.34
N TYR A 277 9.05 11.44 22.53
CA TYR A 277 9.34 10.06 22.87
C TYR A 277 10.38 9.50 21.90
N PHE A 278 11.40 8.83 22.42
CA PHE A 278 12.47 8.22 21.63
C PHE A 278 12.94 6.94 22.31
N ASN A 279 13.80 6.18 21.65
CA ASN A 279 14.24 4.88 22.16
C ASN A 279 15.75 4.69 22.17
N SER A 280 16.15 3.51 22.64
CA SER A 280 17.44 2.93 22.35
C SER A 280 17.31 1.43 22.09
N TYR A 281 18.00 0.96 21.05
CA TYR A 281 18.14 -0.45 20.75
C TYR A 281 18.80 -1.24 21.87
N GLU A 282 19.73 -0.63 22.61
CA GLU A 282 20.62 -1.33 23.55
C GLU A 282 19.84 -2.28 24.47
N LYS A 283 18.92 -1.73 25.27
CA LYS A 283 18.06 -2.52 26.14
C LYS A 283 16.61 -2.53 25.66
N GLY A 284 16.25 -1.75 24.63
CA GLY A 284 14.87 -1.50 24.25
C GLY A 284 14.18 -0.44 25.11
N GLN A 285 14.96 0.52 25.65
CA GLN A 285 14.44 1.60 26.50
C GLN A 285 13.46 2.49 25.74
N PHE A 286 12.37 2.90 26.41
CA PHE A 286 11.41 3.89 25.94
C PHE A 286 11.53 5.14 26.79
N PHE A 287 12.00 6.24 26.20
CA PHE A 287 12.29 7.48 26.90
C PHE A 287 11.23 8.55 26.65
N ARG A 288 11.03 9.43 27.64
CA ARG A 288 10.24 10.67 27.53
C ARG A 288 11.17 11.86 27.75
N PHE A 289 11.14 12.83 26.84
CA PHE A 289 11.83 14.11 26.98
C PHE A 289 10.81 15.26 26.90
N ASP A 290 10.81 16.13 27.89
CA ASP A 290 9.81 17.19 28.02
C ASP A 290 10.21 18.43 27.21
N LEU A 291 9.81 18.47 25.94
CA LEU A 291 10.15 19.58 25.05
C LEU A 291 9.58 20.92 25.54
N ASN A 292 8.42 20.93 26.19
CA ASN A 292 7.83 22.16 26.71
C ASN A 292 8.74 22.75 27.79
N LYS A 293 9.18 21.91 28.73
CA LYS A 293 10.13 22.31 29.77
C LYS A 293 11.48 22.73 29.19
N TYR A 294 11.98 22.00 28.19
CA TYR A 294 13.20 22.39 27.48
C TYR A 294 13.11 23.80 26.89
N PHE A 295 12.00 24.16 26.23
CA PHE A 295 11.83 25.50 25.65
C PHE A 295 11.58 26.59 26.70
N SER A 296 10.97 26.29 27.84
CA SER A 296 10.64 27.29 28.86
C SER A 296 11.74 27.49 29.90
N GLU A 297 12.40 26.42 30.33
CA GLU A 297 13.34 26.40 31.46
C GLU A 297 14.75 25.94 31.05
N GLY A 298 14.89 25.31 29.88
CA GLY A 298 16.09 24.58 29.49
C GLY A 298 16.11 23.17 30.09
N LEU A 299 16.70 22.24 29.35
CA LEU A 299 17.01 20.87 29.80
C LEU A 299 18.38 20.46 29.26
N GLY A 300 19.13 19.73 30.07
CA GLY A 300 20.36 19.08 29.65
C GLY A 300 20.10 17.89 28.74
N VAL A 301 21.11 17.49 27.97
CA VAL A 301 21.02 16.41 26.97
C VAL A 301 20.79 15.00 27.55
N LYS A 302 20.72 14.86 28.87
CA LYS A 302 20.43 13.62 29.61
C LYS A 302 19.18 13.73 30.50
N ASP A 303 18.48 14.87 30.48
CA ASP A 303 17.31 15.14 31.34
C ASP A 303 16.03 14.53 30.77
N TYR A 304 16.09 13.26 30.40
CA TYR A 304 14.95 12.45 29.96
C TYR A 304 14.63 11.36 30.98
N GLU A 305 13.38 10.93 31.01
CA GLU A 305 12.90 9.85 31.87
C GLU A 305 12.87 8.53 31.09
N THR A 306 13.33 7.44 31.69
CA THR A 306 13.04 6.09 31.17
C THR A 306 11.68 5.65 31.69
N LEU A 307 10.69 5.49 30.81
CA LEU A 307 9.35 5.07 31.23
C LEU A 307 9.29 3.56 31.46
N PHE A 308 9.88 2.79 30.56
CA PHE A 308 9.96 1.33 30.62
C PHE A 308 10.96 0.80 29.60
N VAL A 309 11.15 -0.52 29.62
CA VAL A 309 11.88 -1.28 28.61
C VAL A 309 10.87 -2.19 27.92
N VAL A 310 10.90 -2.22 26.58
CA VAL A 310 9.89 -2.95 25.79
C VAL A 310 9.94 -4.46 26.02
N HIS A 311 11.13 -5.05 26.07
CA HIS A 311 11.33 -6.48 26.31
C HIS A 311 12.79 -6.78 26.69
N ASP A 312 13.50 -7.63 25.93
CA ASP A 312 14.93 -7.96 26.14
C ASP A 312 15.82 -6.89 25.47
N PRO A 313 17.15 -6.93 25.73
CA PRO A 313 18.11 -6.14 24.97
C PRO A 313 18.05 -6.35 23.46
N GLN A 314 18.54 -5.37 22.71
CA GLN A 314 18.65 -5.41 21.24
C GLN A 314 17.30 -5.29 20.51
N TRP A 315 16.47 -4.32 20.92
CA TRP A 315 15.14 -4.09 20.36
C TRP A 315 15.11 -2.87 19.44
N GLU A 316 15.07 -3.11 18.13
CA GLU A 316 14.96 -2.05 17.13
C GLU A 316 13.48 -1.75 16.88
N TYR A 317 13.03 -0.52 17.18
CA TYR A 317 11.63 -0.15 16.99
C TYR A 317 11.43 1.33 16.69
N LYS A 318 10.28 1.65 16.10
CA LYS A 318 9.80 3.03 15.92
C LYS A 318 8.47 3.23 16.64
N ILE A 319 8.21 4.48 16.99
CA ILE A 319 7.00 4.90 17.70
C ILE A 319 6.11 5.63 16.69
N PHE A 320 4.82 5.32 16.66
CA PHE A 320 3.84 6.02 15.83
C PHE A 320 2.65 6.39 16.71
N ILE A 321 2.53 7.67 17.02
CA ILE A 321 1.50 8.18 17.92
C ILE A 321 0.21 8.41 17.12
N HIS A 322 -0.91 7.87 17.61
CA HIS A 322 -2.21 8.06 17.00
C HIS A 322 -2.57 9.56 16.92
N PRO A 323 -3.26 10.05 15.88
CA PRO A 323 -3.55 11.49 15.73
C PRO A 323 -4.26 12.14 16.92
N THR A 324 -5.05 11.37 17.68
CA THR A 324 -5.70 11.89 18.91
C THR A 324 -4.77 11.99 20.11
N GLY A 325 -3.58 11.39 20.06
CA GLY A 325 -2.65 11.25 21.19
C GLY A 325 -3.01 10.13 22.18
N ASN A 326 -4.19 9.51 22.08
CA ASN A 326 -4.68 8.56 23.08
C ASN A 326 -3.82 7.28 23.21
N TYR A 327 -3.07 6.92 22.17
CA TYR A 327 -2.19 5.77 22.19
C TYR A 327 -1.09 5.93 21.13
N ALA A 328 -0.08 5.07 21.19
CA ALA A 328 0.90 4.90 20.14
C ALA A 328 1.11 3.43 19.82
N TYR A 329 1.48 3.13 18.58
CA TYR A 329 2.05 1.85 18.21
C TYR A 329 3.56 1.89 18.35
N ILE A 330 4.11 0.82 18.94
CA ILE A 330 5.54 0.51 18.91
C ILE A 330 5.71 -0.59 17.87
N VAL A 331 6.27 -0.23 16.72
CA VAL A 331 6.53 -1.15 15.61
C VAL A 331 7.93 -1.72 15.80
N VAL A 332 8.02 -2.99 16.20
CA VAL A 332 9.29 -3.65 16.49
C VAL A 332 9.83 -4.28 15.22
N ILE A 333 10.79 -3.59 14.61
CA ILE A 333 11.33 -3.88 13.28
C ILE A 333 12.02 -5.24 13.28
N ASN A 334 12.98 -5.44 14.19
CA ASN A 334 13.84 -6.63 14.18
C ASN A 334 13.22 -7.86 14.86
N GLN A 335 11.95 -7.81 15.27
CA GLN A 335 11.27 -8.93 15.95
C GLN A 335 9.89 -9.29 15.37
N GLY A 336 9.38 -8.56 14.38
CA GLY A 336 8.22 -8.99 13.58
C GLY A 336 6.85 -8.81 14.26
N TYR A 337 6.68 -7.81 15.12
CA TYR A 337 5.40 -7.57 15.82
C TYR A 337 5.17 -6.10 16.16
N ILE A 338 3.93 -5.75 16.52
CA ILE A 338 3.51 -4.40 16.88
C ILE A 338 2.84 -4.43 18.26
N LEU A 339 3.27 -3.54 19.15
CA LEU A 339 2.67 -3.29 20.46
C LEU A 339 1.86 -1.99 20.44
N ARG A 340 0.97 -1.82 21.41
CA ARG A 340 0.29 -0.55 21.71
C ARG A 340 0.61 -0.11 23.12
N VAL A 341 0.80 1.18 23.29
CA VAL A 341 0.87 1.88 24.57
C VAL A 341 -0.25 2.89 24.65
N ASN A 342 -1.03 2.89 25.73
CA ASN A 342 -2.07 3.90 25.94
C ASN A 342 -1.48 5.12 26.61
N TYR A 343 -2.10 6.29 26.38
CA TYR A 343 -1.66 7.53 26.98
C TYR A 343 -2.44 7.83 28.26
N ASN A 344 -1.73 8.06 29.36
CA ASN A 344 -2.31 8.56 30.60
C ASN A 344 -2.31 10.09 30.54
N TRP A 345 -3.50 10.68 30.33
CA TRP A 345 -3.70 12.11 30.19
C TRP A 345 -3.43 12.91 31.47
N GLU A 346 -3.70 12.33 32.64
CA GLU A 346 -3.42 12.97 33.93
C GLU A 346 -1.91 13.10 34.17
N LYS A 347 -1.17 12.03 33.88
CA LYS A 347 0.29 11.95 34.09
C LYS A 347 1.12 12.39 32.89
N LYS A 348 0.47 12.73 31.77
CA LYS A 348 1.07 13.12 30.49
C LYS A 348 2.19 12.19 30.01
N ARG A 349 1.90 10.89 30.01
CA ARG A 349 2.86 9.83 29.66
C ARG A 349 2.19 8.57 29.14
N PHE A 350 2.91 7.81 28.32
CA PHE A 350 2.49 6.47 27.92
C PHE A 350 2.59 5.45 29.06
N THR A 351 1.69 4.48 29.04
CA THR A 351 1.64 3.33 29.95
C THR A 351 2.51 2.18 29.44
N GLN A 352 2.55 1.07 30.19
CA GLN A 352 3.18 -0.17 29.74
C GLN A 352 2.59 -0.67 28.41
N PRO A 353 3.41 -1.28 27.53
CA PRO A 353 2.97 -1.80 26.25
C PRO A 353 2.23 -3.13 26.37
N TYR A 354 1.38 -3.43 25.40
CA TYR A 354 0.77 -4.75 25.21
C TYR A 354 0.72 -5.13 23.73
N LEU A 355 0.72 -6.43 23.43
CA LEU A 355 0.69 -6.95 22.07
C LEU A 355 -0.59 -6.55 21.34
N VAL A 356 -0.43 -6.06 20.12
CA VAL A 356 -1.55 -5.79 19.20
C VAL A 356 -1.58 -6.84 18.12
N CYS A 357 -0.50 -7.01 17.37
CA CYS A 357 -0.44 -7.99 16.28
C CYS A 357 0.97 -8.51 16.01
N GLY A 358 1.04 -9.62 15.28
CA GLY A 358 2.30 -10.32 15.03
C GLY A 358 2.74 -11.18 16.21
N GLN A 359 3.86 -11.87 16.05
CA GLN A 359 4.41 -12.72 17.09
C GLN A 359 5.92 -12.52 17.18
N ILE A 360 6.41 -12.31 18.39
CA ILE A 360 7.83 -12.12 18.70
C ILE A 360 8.67 -13.24 18.10
N ARG A 361 9.72 -12.86 17.34
CA ARG A 361 10.68 -13.78 16.69
C ARG A 361 10.05 -14.78 15.71
N ALA A 362 8.82 -14.53 15.24
CA ALA A 362 8.11 -15.39 14.28
C ALA A 362 7.85 -14.61 12.99
N PHE A 363 8.91 -14.43 12.20
CA PHE A 363 8.85 -13.73 10.92
C PHE A 363 8.05 -14.53 9.88
N GLY A 364 7.25 -13.84 9.06
CA GLY A 364 6.53 -14.47 7.97
C GLY A 364 5.50 -13.54 7.34
N TYR A 365 4.74 -14.06 6.38
CA TYR A 365 3.66 -13.33 5.70
C TYR A 365 2.33 -14.04 5.94
N GLN A 366 1.51 -13.47 6.82
CA GLN A 366 0.17 -13.98 7.10
C GLN A 366 -0.73 -12.83 7.53
N ASP A 367 -1.83 -12.63 6.79
CA ASP A 367 -2.96 -11.81 7.22
C ASP A 367 -3.71 -12.54 8.35
N GLY A 368 -4.29 -11.81 9.28
CA GLY A 368 -4.95 -12.40 10.44
C GLY A 368 -5.20 -11.40 11.55
N VAL A 369 -5.86 -11.86 12.62
CA VAL A 369 -6.18 -11.03 13.78
C VAL A 369 -5.15 -11.25 14.89
N GLY A 370 -4.65 -10.15 15.44
CA GLY A 370 -3.75 -10.16 16.58
C GLY A 370 -2.48 -10.99 16.36
N SER A 371 -2.20 -11.90 17.29
CA SER A 371 -1.00 -12.73 17.28
C SER A 371 -0.98 -13.83 16.21
N SER A 372 -2.09 -14.03 15.48
CA SER A 372 -2.12 -14.94 14.33
C SER A 372 -1.50 -14.33 13.06
N ALA A 373 -1.44 -13.00 12.98
CA ALA A 373 -0.75 -12.33 11.89
C ALA A 373 0.76 -12.60 11.93
N ARG A 374 1.42 -12.56 10.76
CA ARG A 374 2.87 -12.63 10.64
C ARG A 374 3.37 -11.44 9.82
N LEU A 375 4.42 -10.81 10.34
CA LEU A 375 5.12 -9.67 9.77
C LEU A 375 6.59 -10.04 9.57
N ASN A 376 7.29 -9.34 8.70
CA ASN A 376 8.71 -9.54 8.46
C ASN A 376 9.40 -8.19 8.18
N ASN A 377 10.09 -7.68 9.20
CA ASN A 377 10.62 -6.32 9.27
C ASN A 377 9.53 -5.25 8.99
N PRO A 378 8.47 -5.15 9.81
CA PRO A 378 7.58 -4.00 9.72
C PRO A 378 8.38 -2.72 10.01
N TYR A 379 8.28 -1.69 9.17
CA TYR A 379 9.17 -0.53 9.21
C TYR A 379 8.43 0.77 9.55
N GLN A 380 8.16 1.66 8.58
CA GLN A 380 7.39 2.88 8.85
C GLN A 380 5.89 2.61 8.74
N GLY A 381 5.08 3.31 9.53
CA GLY A 381 3.63 3.39 9.30
C GLY A 381 3.05 4.79 9.46
N VAL A 382 1.79 4.91 9.07
CA VAL A 382 1.01 6.15 9.06
C VAL A 382 -0.46 5.84 9.39
N PHE A 383 -1.07 6.65 10.25
CA PHE A 383 -2.50 6.59 10.51
C PHE A 383 -3.25 7.30 9.39
N VAL A 384 -4.30 6.66 8.87
CA VAL A 384 -5.13 7.18 7.79
C VAL A 384 -6.58 7.13 8.24
N LYS A 385 -7.24 8.28 8.17
CA LYS A 385 -8.64 8.41 8.58
C LYS A 385 -9.53 7.60 7.65
N ASN A 386 -10.36 6.75 8.22
CA ASN A 386 -11.32 5.94 7.51
C ASN A 386 -12.72 6.56 7.65
N GLN A 387 -13.24 7.11 6.55
CA GLN A 387 -14.53 7.81 6.56
C GLN A 387 -15.68 6.89 6.99
N ALA A 388 -15.64 5.59 6.64
CA ALA A 388 -16.66 4.64 7.09
C ALA A 388 -16.69 4.48 8.61
N TYR A 389 -15.56 4.66 9.31
CA TYR A 389 -15.50 4.60 10.77
C TYR A 389 -16.06 5.88 11.40
N VAL A 390 -15.83 7.03 10.76
CA VAL A 390 -16.45 8.30 11.14
C VAL A 390 -17.97 8.21 11.01
N ASP A 391 -18.45 7.76 9.86
CA ASP A 391 -19.88 7.64 9.56
C ASP A 391 -20.58 6.65 10.50
N ALA A 392 -19.87 5.59 10.91
CA ALA A 392 -20.33 4.62 11.90
C ALA A 392 -20.18 5.09 13.36
N GLY A 393 -19.63 6.29 13.61
CA GLY A 393 -19.43 6.82 14.96
C GLY A 393 -18.44 6.03 15.82
N LYS A 394 -17.45 5.36 15.21
CA LYS A 394 -16.43 4.62 15.97
C LYS A 394 -15.53 5.55 16.77
N ASN A 395 -15.14 5.12 17.97
CA ASN A 395 -14.20 5.85 18.83
C ASN A 395 -12.81 6.03 18.19
N ASP A 396 -12.38 5.04 17.40
CA ASP A 396 -11.15 5.10 16.62
C ASP A 396 -11.53 5.12 15.13
N ALA A 397 -11.23 6.25 14.48
CA ALA A 397 -11.58 6.51 13.09
C ALA A 397 -10.40 6.33 12.13
N TYR A 398 -9.30 5.70 12.57
CA TYR A 398 -8.09 5.54 11.77
C TYR A 398 -7.72 4.08 11.60
N ASP A 399 -7.27 3.76 10.39
CA ASP A 399 -6.49 2.55 10.12
C ASP A 399 -5.01 2.90 10.15
N PHE A 400 -4.16 1.96 10.56
CA PHE A 400 -2.70 2.12 10.52
C PHE A 400 -2.10 1.37 9.34
N TYR A 401 -1.60 2.11 8.36
CA TYR A 401 -0.93 1.55 7.18
C TYR A 401 0.56 1.49 7.44
N PHE A 402 1.21 0.37 7.13
CA PHE A 402 2.64 0.23 7.35
C PHE A 402 3.33 -0.60 6.27
N THR A 403 4.61 -0.34 6.08
CA THR A 403 5.46 -1.14 5.19
C THR A 403 5.93 -2.39 5.91
N ASP A 404 5.77 -3.54 5.27
CA ASP A 404 6.24 -4.83 5.75
C ASP A 404 7.40 -5.27 4.86
N GLN A 405 8.59 -4.81 5.24
CA GLN A 405 9.72 -4.60 4.34
C GLN A 405 10.18 -5.91 3.68
N MET A 406 10.42 -6.97 4.46
CA MET A 406 10.85 -8.27 3.94
C MET A 406 9.69 -9.11 3.38
N ASN A 407 8.45 -8.65 3.53
CA ASN A 407 7.29 -9.22 2.86
C ASN A 407 6.91 -8.49 1.57
N HIS A 408 7.61 -7.39 1.25
CA HIS A 408 7.45 -6.63 0.00
C HIS A 408 6.02 -6.10 -0.20
N ALA A 409 5.38 -5.69 0.90
CA ALA A 409 3.98 -5.32 0.92
C ALA A 409 3.71 -4.09 1.79
N ILE A 410 2.59 -3.43 1.51
CA ILE A 410 1.95 -2.46 2.40
C ILE A 410 0.80 -3.17 3.10
N ARG A 411 0.76 -3.08 4.42
CA ARG A 411 -0.22 -3.75 5.28
C ARG A 411 -1.10 -2.72 5.97
N ILE A 412 -2.29 -3.13 6.38
CA ILE A 412 -3.25 -2.35 7.17
C ILE A 412 -3.40 -3.06 8.51
N LEU A 413 -3.38 -2.31 9.60
CA LEU A 413 -3.77 -2.72 10.94
C LEU A 413 -5.00 -1.90 11.35
N THR A 414 -6.15 -2.57 11.53
CA THR A 414 -7.38 -1.90 12.00
C THR A 414 -7.38 -1.72 13.52
N PRO A 415 -8.23 -0.84 14.08
CA PRO A 415 -8.39 -0.69 15.53
C PRO A 415 -8.72 -1.99 16.27
N GLU A 416 -9.40 -2.92 15.59
CA GLU A 416 -9.74 -4.26 16.10
C GLU A 416 -8.60 -5.29 15.95
N ALA A 417 -7.38 -4.83 15.67
CA ALA A 417 -6.17 -5.63 15.53
C ALA A 417 -6.19 -6.63 14.35
N SER A 418 -7.00 -6.36 13.32
CA SER A 418 -6.97 -7.13 12.07
C SER A 418 -5.86 -6.63 11.16
N VAL A 419 -4.96 -7.53 10.76
CA VAL A 419 -3.91 -7.23 9.78
C VAL A 419 -4.30 -7.79 8.42
N THR A 420 -4.35 -6.92 7.42
CA THR A 420 -4.59 -7.28 6.01
C THR A 420 -3.54 -6.69 5.08
N THR A 421 -3.43 -7.24 3.87
CA THR A 421 -2.51 -6.71 2.86
C THR A 421 -3.21 -5.71 1.93
N PHE A 422 -2.73 -4.46 1.93
CA PHE A 422 -3.26 -3.38 1.09
C PHE A 422 -2.72 -3.46 -0.33
N ALA A 423 -1.39 -3.55 -0.49
CA ALA A 423 -0.73 -3.51 -1.80
C ALA A 423 0.56 -4.34 -1.81
N GLY A 424 0.95 -4.80 -3.01
CA GLY A 424 2.16 -5.58 -3.26
C GLY A 424 1.89 -7.07 -3.48
N ARG A 425 2.97 -7.79 -3.82
CA ARG A 425 2.99 -9.24 -4.06
C ARG A 425 2.10 -9.71 -5.23
N GLY A 426 1.76 -8.82 -6.16
CA GLY A 426 1.02 -9.12 -7.38
C GLY A 426 1.86 -9.80 -8.46
N SER A 427 1.31 -9.91 -9.67
CA SER A 427 1.95 -10.46 -10.87
C SER A 427 2.63 -11.81 -10.65
N SER A 428 2.07 -12.68 -9.81
CA SER A 428 2.63 -14.01 -9.49
C SER A 428 2.87 -14.91 -10.71
N SER A 429 2.20 -14.63 -11.83
CA SER A 429 2.43 -15.30 -13.12
C SER A 429 3.77 -14.96 -13.78
N LEU A 430 4.41 -13.83 -13.45
CA LEU A 430 5.72 -13.46 -14.01
C LEU A 430 6.85 -14.33 -13.45
N ASN A 431 6.79 -14.63 -12.15
CA ASN A 431 7.70 -15.53 -11.42
C ASN A 431 7.19 -15.69 -9.97
N SER A 432 7.76 -16.66 -9.25
CA SER A 432 7.44 -16.99 -7.86
C SER A 432 7.92 -15.96 -6.82
N ASN A 433 8.75 -14.98 -7.20
CA ASN A 433 9.24 -14.00 -6.24
C ASN A 433 8.09 -13.05 -5.83
N PRO A 434 7.90 -12.79 -4.53
CA PRO A 434 6.91 -11.83 -4.04
C PRO A 434 7.33 -10.37 -4.27
N TYR A 435 8.56 -10.15 -4.74
CA TYR A 435 9.18 -8.85 -4.92
C TYR A 435 9.44 -8.52 -6.39
N GLY A 436 9.74 -7.25 -6.64
CA GLY A 436 10.14 -6.74 -7.95
C GLY A 436 9.62 -5.33 -8.18
N TYR A 437 9.68 -4.88 -9.43
CA TYR A 437 9.22 -3.56 -9.85
C TYR A 437 8.09 -3.69 -10.86
N VAL A 438 6.84 -3.61 -10.36
CA VAL A 438 5.63 -3.60 -11.19
C VAL A 438 4.69 -2.53 -10.66
N ASN A 439 4.20 -1.67 -11.54
CA ASN A 439 3.11 -0.72 -11.28
C ASN A 439 1.76 -1.35 -11.64
N GLY A 440 0.66 -0.78 -11.16
CA GLY A 440 -0.70 -1.21 -11.52
C GLY A 440 -1.59 -1.49 -10.33
N ASP A 441 -2.56 -2.38 -10.52
CA ASP A 441 -3.50 -2.81 -9.48
C ASP A 441 -2.76 -3.22 -8.20
N LEU A 442 -3.30 -2.81 -7.04
CA LEU A 442 -2.63 -2.96 -5.74
C LEU A 442 -2.23 -4.40 -5.42
N ARG A 443 -3.05 -5.39 -5.78
CA ARG A 443 -2.87 -6.80 -5.34
C ARG A 443 -2.64 -7.76 -6.49
N LEU A 444 -3.14 -7.45 -7.68
CA LEU A 444 -3.04 -8.31 -8.86
C LEU A 444 -1.78 -8.04 -9.67
N GLU A 445 -1.27 -6.80 -9.69
CA GLU A 445 -0.13 -6.41 -10.53
C GLU A 445 1.06 -5.92 -9.70
N ALA A 446 0.82 -4.98 -8.78
CA ALA A 446 1.90 -4.22 -8.19
C ALA A 446 2.89 -5.07 -7.37
N ARG A 447 4.17 -4.74 -7.52
CA ARG A 447 5.28 -5.30 -6.75
C ARG A 447 6.16 -4.18 -6.21
N PHE A 448 6.62 -4.41 -4.99
CA PHE A 448 7.64 -3.61 -4.31
C PHE A 448 8.87 -4.48 -4.08
N ASP A 449 10.00 -3.86 -3.74
CA ASP A 449 11.19 -4.55 -3.28
C ASP A 449 11.77 -3.82 -2.06
N ARG A 450 11.44 -4.35 -0.87
CA ARG A 450 11.78 -3.80 0.44
C ARG A 450 11.18 -2.40 0.67
N PRO A 451 9.84 -2.22 0.61
CA PRO A 451 9.22 -0.94 0.93
C PRO A 451 9.52 -0.58 2.40
N SER A 452 9.80 0.68 2.67
CA SER A 452 10.30 1.14 3.98
C SER A 452 9.66 2.45 4.43
N GLY A 453 9.99 3.57 3.80
CA GLY A 453 9.35 4.85 4.10
C GLY A 453 7.89 4.85 3.63
N ILE A 454 6.96 5.40 4.41
CA ILE A 454 5.56 5.63 4.01
C ILE A 454 5.04 6.95 4.57
N ALA A 455 4.35 7.72 3.72
CA ALA A 455 3.61 8.91 4.13
C ALA A 455 2.27 8.97 3.39
N TYR A 456 1.28 9.63 4.00
CA TYR A 456 -0.05 9.81 3.41
C TYR A 456 -0.37 11.30 3.29
N ASN A 457 -0.90 11.69 2.13
CA ASN A 457 -1.43 13.02 1.88
C ASN A 457 -2.96 12.95 1.88
N GLU A 458 -3.59 13.50 2.91
CA GLU A 458 -5.05 13.46 3.06
C GLU A 458 -5.80 14.23 1.96
N ALA A 459 -5.26 15.38 1.52
CA ALA A 459 -5.90 16.22 0.52
C ALA A 459 -5.96 15.55 -0.86
N GLU A 460 -4.93 14.76 -1.20
CA GLU A 460 -4.88 14.00 -2.44
C GLU A 460 -5.47 12.59 -2.32
N GLY A 461 -5.57 12.05 -1.11
CA GLY A 461 -5.89 10.65 -0.88
C GLY A 461 -4.78 9.71 -1.37
N ALA A 462 -3.51 10.12 -1.26
CA ALA A 462 -2.38 9.42 -1.86
C ALA A 462 -1.32 8.98 -0.83
N PHE A 463 -0.79 7.77 -1.00
CA PHE A 463 0.40 7.31 -0.27
C PHE A 463 1.66 7.50 -1.09
N TYR A 464 2.75 7.79 -0.40
CA TYR A 464 4.10 7.87 -0.94
C TYR A 464 4.98 6.85 -0.23
N ILE A 465 5.68 6.02 -0.99
CA ILE A 465 6.40 4.86 -0.47
C ILE A 465 7.84 4.90 -0.94
N GLY A 466 8.78 4.80 -0.01
CA GLY A 466 10.19 4.53 -0.31
C GLY A 466 10.36 3.06 -0.63
N ASP A 467 10.72 2.73 -1.87
CA ASP A 467 10.84 1.37 -2.36
C ASP A 467 12.32 1.02 -2.55
N GLN A 468 12.94 0.54 -1.46
CA GLN A 468 14.38 0.58 -1.24
C GLN A 468 15.21 -0.08 -2.33
N ALA A 469 14.95 -1.34 -2.63
CA ALA A 469 15.77 -2.08 -3.59
C ALA A 469 15.40 -1.74 -5.05
N ASN A 470 14.23 -1.14 -5.25
CA ASN A 470 13.83 -0.55 -6.52
C ASN A 470 14.33 0.88 -6.71
N ARG A 471 14.89 1.54 -5.68
CA ARG A 471 15.51 2.87 -5.74
C ARG A 471 14.57 3.94 -6.28
N ARG A 472 13.32 3.88 -5.82
CA ARG A 472 12.20 4.68 -6.32
C ARG A 472 11.34 5.19 -5.18
N ILE A 473 10.68 6.31 -5.43
CA ILE A 473 9.50 6.73 -4.68
C ILE A 473 8.27 6.27 -5.46
N ARG A 474 7.46 5.43 -4.84
CA ARG A 474 6.21 4.90 -5.40
C ARG A 474 5.04 5.72 -4.86
N LYS A 475 3.95 5.76 -5.63
CA LYS A 475 2.72 6.46 -5.27
C LYS A 475 1.55 5.50 -5.33
N ILE A 476 0.67 5.52 -4.33
CA ILE A 476 -0.61 4.81 -4.35
C ILE A 476 -1.71 5.84 -4.30
N ALA A 477 -2.45 5.99 -5.41
CA ALA A 477 -3.50 6.98 -5.58
C ALA A 477 -4.55 6.46 -6.58
N LEU A 478 -5.69 7.15 -6.69
CA LEU A 478 -6.65 6.87 -7.77
C LEU A 478 -5.96 7.08 -9.13
N GLU A 479 -6.31 6.24 -10.11
CA GLU A 479 -5.79 6.35 -11.49
C GLU A 479 -5.79 7.80 -11.98
N GLU A 480 -4.65 8.27 -12.49
CA GLU A 480 -4.51 9.64 -12.99
C GLU A 480 -5.43 9.84 -14.21
N MET A 481 -6.20 10.93 -14.18
CA MET A 481 -6.98 11.38 -15.33
C MET A 481 -6.04 12.05 -16.32
N ASP A 482 -6.03 11.59 -17.57
CA ASP A 482 -5.29 12.26 -18.65
C ASP A 482 -5.76 13.73 -18.75
N GLN A 483 -4.87 14.67 -19.10
CA GLN A 483 -5.20 16.11 -19.14
C GLN A 483 -6.40 16.45 -20.04
N ALA A 484 -6.64 15.65 -21.10
CA ALA A 484 -7.80 15.81 -21.97
C ALA A 484 -9.14 15.47 -21.30
N SER A 485 -9.13 14.71 -20.21
CA SER A 485 -10.30 14.29 -19.45
C SER A 485 -10.54 15.13 -18.19
N GLN A 486 -9.65 16.08 -17.87
CA GLN A 486 -9.80 16.99 -16.70
C GLN A 486 -10.57 18.27 -17.04
N ASN A 487 -10.78 18.57 -18.33
CA ASN A 487 -11.43 19.79 -18.83
C ASN A 487 -12.87 19.54 -19.33
N GLN A 488 -13.50 18.43 -18.94
CA GLN A 488 -14.91 18.10 -19.16
C GLN A 488 -15.52 17.75 -17.82
#